data_AF-A0A2P5N777-F1
#
_entry.id   AF-A0A2P5N777-F1
#
_cell.length_a   1.000
_cell.length_b   1.000
_cell.length_c   1.000
_cell.angle_alpha   90.00
_cell.angle_beta   90.00
_cell.angle_gamma   90.00
#
_symmetry.space_group_name_H-M   'P 1'
#
loop_
_entity.id
_entity.type
_entity.pdbx_description
1 polymer ?
#
loop_
_entity_poly.entity_id
_entity_poly.type
_entity_poly.pdbx_seq_one_letter_code
_entity_poly.pdbx_strand_id
1 'polypeptide(L)'
;KSEPIISALKPIFSQQFDLSHLANNELFGFSSEKIPYQIFDKNGRFITSGITNSDGLTDRILTNEPTQLVAFIGDGDWQIEEHFEANDFTEGGKEESL
;
A
#
# COMPACT_ATOMS: atom_id res chain seq x y z
N LYS A 1 -30.05 -5.75 13.70
CA LYS A 1 -29.73 -6.01 12.28
C LYS A 1 -28.98 -4.78 11.81
N SER A 2 -27.67 -4.89 11.57
CA SER A 2 -26.88 -3.78 11.03
C SER A 2 -27.40 -3.44 9.64
N GLU A 3 -27.64 -2.17 9.37
CA GLU A 3 -27.99 -1.74 8.02
C GLU A 3 -26.81 -2.02 7.08
N PRO A 4 -27.08 -2.45 5.84
CA PRO A 4 -26.02 -2.59 4.85
C PRO A 4 -25.36 -1.22 4.63
N ILE A 5 -24.03 -1.19 4.62
CA ILE A 5 -23.22 0.03 4.46
C ILE A 5 -23.58 0.76 3.15
N ILE A 6 -24.10 0.02 2.16
CA ILE A 6 -24.54 0.52 0.85
C ILE A 6 -25.98 0.10 0.55
N SER A 7 -26.78 1.06 0.12
CA SER A 7 -28.14 0.92 -0.38
C SER A 7 -28.18 1.03 -1.89
N ALA A 8 -28.82 0.06 -2.56
CA ALA A 8 -29.06 0.08 -4.00
C ALA A 8 -30.14 1.11 -4.43
N LEU A 9 -30.86 1.71 -3.47
CA LEU A 9 -31.91 2.70 -3.73
C LEU A 9 -31.40 4.15 -3.72
N LYS A 10 -30.13 4.36 -3.37
CA LYS A 10 -29.47 5.67 -3.36
C LYS A 10 -28.39 5.72 -4.45
N PRO A 11 -27.97 6.92 -4.90
CA PRO A 11 -26.80 7.06 -5.76
C PRO A 11 -25.59 6.32 -5.20
N ILE A 12 -24.70 5.82 -6.07
CA ILE A 12 -23.47 5.13 -5.68
C ILE A 12 -22.30 5.94 -6.23
N PHE A 13 -21.42 6.38 -5.32
CA PHE A 13 -20.14 6.97 -5.63
C PHE A 13 -19.07 5.90 -5.49
N SER A 14 -18.08 5.94 -6.38
CA SER A 14 -17.05 4.92 -6.48
C SER A 14 -15.68 5.57 -6.59
N GLN A 15 -14.73 5.09 -5.81
CA GLN A 15 -13.32 5.46 -5.91
C GLN A 15 -12.45 4.22 -5.75
N GLN A 16 -11.28 4.23 -6.37
CA GLN A 16 -10.23 3.22 -6.22
C GLN A 16 -8.91 3.96 -6.02
N PHE A 17 -8.08 3.49 -5.10
CA PHE A 17 -6.74 4.03 -4.91
C PHE A 17 -5.75 3.20 -5.72
N ASP A 18 -4.92 3.91 -6.47
CA ASP A 18 -3.79 3.34 -7.21
C ASP A 18 -2.51 3.66 -6.46
N LEU A 19 -1.88 2.63 -5.89
CA LEU A 19 -0.63 2.73 -5.15
C LEU A 19 0.54 2.12 -5.92
N SER A 20 0.36 1.76 -7.20
CA SER A 20 1.39 1.14 -8.05
C SER A 20 2.67 1.97 -8.10
N HIS A 21 2.56 3.30 -8.02
CA HIS A 21 3.71 4.19 -7.99
C HIS A 21 4.56 4.09 -6.71
N LEU A 22 3.99 3.60 -5.61
CA LEU A 22 4.77 3.31 -4.41
C LEU A 22 5.60 2.03 -4.56
N ALA A 23 5.34 1.18 -5.56
CA ALA A 23 6.07 -0.07 -5.79
C ALA A 23 7.55 0.09 -6.17
N ASN A 24 7.94 1.24 -6.71
CA ASN A 24 9.28 1.44 -7.30
C ASN A 24 10.16 2.37 -6.47
N ASN A 25 10.25 2.14 -5.16
CA ASN A 25 11.37 2.69 -4.39
C ASN A 25 12.46 1.62 -4.29
N GLU A 26 13.21 1.44 -5.39
CA GLU A 26 14.26 0.42 -5.54
C GLU A 26 15.33 0.47 -4.44
N LEU A 27 15.51 1.64 -3.79
CA LEU A 27 16.46 1.81 -2.68
C LEU A 27 16.09 1.00 -1.42
N PHE A 28 14.80 0.71 -1.20
CA PHE A 28 14.31 0.08 0.03
C PHE A 28 13.55 -1.24 -0.20
N GLY A 29 13.27 -1.61 -1.45
CA GLY A 29 12.57 -2.86 -1.76
C GLY A 29 11.09 -2.89 -1.34
N PHE A 30 10.51 -1.72 -1.06
CA PHE A 30 9.09 -1.59 -0.72
C PHE A 30 8.22 -1.95 -1.94
N SER A 31 7.36 -2.95 -1.78
CA SER A 31 6.38 -3.34 -2.79
C SER A 31 4.99 -2.95 -2.35
N SER A 32 4.26 -2.20 -3.18
CA SER A 32 2.85 -1.87 -2.93
C SER A 32 1.90 -3.05 -3.12
N GLU A 33 2.40 -4.22 -3.50
CA GLU A 33 1.61 -5.44 -3.63
C GLU A 33 1.26 -6.04 -2.27
N LYS A 34 0.05 -6.56 -2.15
CA LYS A 34 -0.41 -7.30 -0.97
C LYS A 34 -0.28 -6.54 0.35
N ILE A 35 -0.36 -5.21 0.29
CA ILE A 35 -0.32 -4.35 1.47
C ILE A 35 -1.74 -4.19 2.04
N PRO A 36 -1.93 -4.39 3.36
CA PRO A 36 -3.18 -4.08 4.03
C PRO A 36 -3.53 -2.59 3.96
N TYR A 37 -4.81 -2.28 3.80
CA TYR A 37 -5.30 -0.91 3.81
C TYR A 37 -6.58 -0.77 4.62
N GLN A 38 -6.79 0.42 5.16
CA GLN A 38 -8.02 0.83 5.85
C GLN A 38 -8.49 2.17 5.31
N ILE A 39 -9.80 2.30 5.09
CA ILE A 39 -10.44 3.49 4.52
C ILE A 39 -11.43 4.06 5.52
N PHE A 40 -11.33 5.38 5.72
CA PHE A 40 -12.20 6.16 6.60
C PHE A 40 -12.80 7.33 5.83
N ASP A 41 -13.95 7.83 6.30
CA ASP A 41 -14.42 9.16 5.89
C ASP A 41 -13.65 10.27 6.62
N LYS A 42 -13.82 11.52 6.17
CA LYS A 42 -13.21 12.71 6.77
C LYS A 42 -13.49 12.91 8.26
N ASN A 43 -14.51 12.26 8.82
CA ASN A 43 -14.86 12.35 10.24
C ASN A 43 -14.21 11.21 11.04
N GLY A 44 -13.39 10.38 10.41
CA GLY A 44 -12.75 9.22 11.03
C GLY A 44 -13.66 8.01 11.15
N ARG A 45 -14.83 7.98 10.48
CA ARG A 45 -15.69 6.78 10.49
C ARG A 45 -15.13 5.76 9.52
N PHE A 46 -14.93 4.54 10.01
CA PHE A 46 -14.50 3.41 9.19
C PHE A 46 -15.50 3.10 8.06
N ILE A 47 -14.98 2.85 6.87
CA ILE A 47 -15.76 2.48 5.68
C ILE A 47 -15.47 1.02 5.29
N THR A 48 -14.20 0.71 5.03
CA THR A 48 -13.77 -0.61 4.58
C THR A 48 -12.28 -0.82 4.82
N SER A 49 -11.84 -2.06 4.70
CA SER A 49 -10.43 -2.46 4.71
C SER A 49 -10.22 -3.59 3.72
N GLY A 50 -8.97 -3.79 3.29
CA GLY A 50 -8.63 -4.88 2.39
C GLY A 50 -7.13 -5.01 2.23
N ILE A 51 -6.73 -5.67 1.15
CA ILE A 51 -5.34 -5.88 0.78
C ILE A 51 -5.19 -5.46 -0.68
N THR A 52 -4.12 -4.74 -1.03
CA THR A 52 -3.87 -4.38 -2.44
C THR A 52 -3.61 -5.61 -3.31
N ASN A 53 -3.98 -5.54 -4.57
CA ASN A 53 -3.70 -6.62 -5.53
C ASN A 53 -2.21 -6.62 -5.96
N SER A 54 -1.85 -7.49 -6.90
CA SER A 54 -0.50 -7.59 -7.48
C SER A 54 -0.05 -6.35 -8.27
N ASP A 55 -0.97 -5.42 -8.54
CA ASP A 55 -0.65 -4.17 -9.25
C ASP A 55 -0.65 -2.98 -8.28
N GLY A 56 -0.79 -3.21 -6.97
CA GLY A 56 -0.86 -2.14 -5.96
C GLY A 56 -2.20 -1.39 -5.94
N LEU A 57 -3.27 -1.95 -6.51
CA LEU A 57 -4.60 -1.35 -6.50
C LEU A 57 -5.42 -1.83 -5.30
N THR A 58 -6.19 -0.93 -4.70
CA THR A 58 -7.24 -1.32 -3.73
C THR A 58 -8.44 -1.94 -4.45
N ASP A 59 -9.35 -2.56 -3.70
CA ASP A 59 -10.69 -2.78 -4.20
C ASP A 59 -11.42 -1.46 -4.43
N ARG A 60 -12.54 -1.54 -5.13
CA ARG A 60 -13.41 -0.39 -5.38
C ARG A 60 -14.18 -0.05 -4.11
N ILE A 61 -13.96 1.17 -3.60
CA ILE A 61 -14.68 1.70 -2.45
C ILE A 61 -15.97 2.36 -2.94
N LEU A 62 -17.09 1.93 -2.35
CA LEU A 62 -18.42 2.43 -2.67
C LEU A 62 -18.99 3.20 -1.49
N THR A 63 -19.72 4.28 -1.78
CA THR A 63 -20.45 5.07 -0.79
C THR A 63 -21.78 5.57 -1.39
N ASN A 64 -22.80 5.80 -0.56
CA ASN A 64 -24.06 6.39 -1.04
C ASN A 64 -24.11 7.92 -1.00
N GLU A 65 -23.09 8.54 -0.43
CA GLU A 65 -22.96 9.99 -0.30
C GLU A 65 -21.56 10.38 -0.78
N PRO A 66 -21.42 11.51 -1.49
CA PRO A 66 -20.11 12.00 -1.88
C PRO A 66 -19.32 12.35 -0.61
N THR A 67 -18.21 11.67 -0.40
CA THR A 67 -17.37 11.88 0.78
C THR A 67 -15.89 11.94 0.40
N GLN A 68 -15.12 12.65 1.21
CA GLN A 68 -13.66 12.54 1.19
C GLN A 68 -13.26 11.25 1.91
N LEU A 69 -12.33 10.54 1.30
CA LEU A 69 -11.77 9.29 1.80
C LEU A 69 -10.35 9.50 2.29
N VAL A 70 -10.01 8.91 3.43
CA VAL A 70 -8.65 8.84 3.98
C VAL A 70 -8.23 7.38 3.96
N ALA A 71 -7.05 7.09 3.41
CA ALA A 71 -6.49 5.75 3.35
C ALA A 71 -5.26 5.63 4.26
N PHE A 72 -5.26 4.63 5.14
CA PHE A 72 -4.07 4.16 5.83
C PHE A 72 -3.58 2.89 5.16
N ILE A 73 -2.28 2.85 4.86
CA ILE A 73 -1.62 1.80 4.10
C ILE A 73 -0.56 1.15 5.00
N GLY A 74 -0.52 -0.17 5.02
CA GLY A 74 0.35 -0.97 5.88
C GLY A 74 -0.36 -1.51 7.13
N ASP A 75 0.37 -2.30 7.90
CA ASP A 75 -0.11 -2.93 9.14
C ASP A 75 -0.27 -1.95 10.31
N GLY A 76 0.14 -0.69 10.12
CA GLY A 76 0.06 0.37 11.13
C GLY A 76 1.18 0.34 12.17
N ASP A 77 1.92 -0.76 12.26
CA ASP A 77 3.09 -0.91 13.14
C ASP A 77 4.39 -0.55 12.41
N TRP A 78 5.30 0.11 13.14
CA TRP A 78 6.66 0.35 12.68
C TRP A 78 7.37 -0.98 12.38
N GLN A 79 7.95 -1.08 11.18
CA GLN A 79 8.77 -2.22 10.79
C GLN A 79 10.25 -1.84 10.90
N ILE A 80 11.10 -2.83 11.21
CA ILE A 80 12.56 -2.69 11.16
C ILE A 80 13.02 -3.14 9.78
N GLU A 81 13.70 -2.28 9.04
CA GLU A 81 14.36 -2.60 7.78
C GLU A 81 15.87 -2.78 8.01
N GLU A 82 16.41 -3.95 7.66
CA GLU A 82 17.86 -4.22 7.71
C GLU A 82 18.47 -4.09 6.32
N HIS A 83 19.38 -3.12 6.15
CA HIS A 83 20.15 -2.94 4.93
C HIS A 83 21.55 -3.53 5.10
N PHE A 84 21.89 -4.50 4.26
CA PHE A 84 23.24 -5.03 4.17
C PHE A 84 23.94 -4.38 2.98
N GLU A 85 24.85 -3.44 3.25
CA GLU A 85 25.81 -2.99 2.24
C GLU A 85 26.87 -4.09 2.07
N ALA A 86 26.85 -4.78 0.93
CA ALA A 86 27.99 -5.57 0.52
C ALA A 86 29.12 -4.61 0.19
N ASN A 87 30.07 -4.44 1.11
CA ASN A 87 31.35 -3.83 0.78
C ASN A 87 32.02 -4.71 -0.27
N ASP A 88 31.97 -4.28 -1.54
CA ASP A 88 32.83 -4.81 -2.59
C ASP A 88 34.28 -4.52 -2.19
N PHE A 89 34.86 -5.42 -1.40
CA PHE A 89 36.30 -5.51 -1.27
C PHE A 89 36.85 -5.94 -2.62
N THR A 90 37.19 -4.94 -3.43
CA THR A 90 38.12 -5.10 -4.55
C THR A 90 39.46 -5.49 -3.96
N GLU A 91 39.69 -6.80 -3.82
CA GLU A 91 41.03 -7.33 -3.60
C GLU A 91 41.86 -7.07 -4.86
N GLY A 92 42.55 -5.93 -4.86
CA GLY A 92 43.71 -5.70 -5.69
C GLY A 92 44.82 -6.66 -5.29
N GLY A 93 44.81 -7.86 -5.88
CA GLY A 93 45.92 -8.81 -5.83
C GLY A 93 46.56 -8.95 -7.20
N LYS A 94 47.62 -8.19 -7.45
CA LYS A 94 48.58 -8.48 -8.53
C LYS A 94 49.23 -9.84 -8.26
N GLU A 95 49.18 -10.75 -9.22
CA GLU A 95 50.20 -11.79 -9.38
C GLU A 95 50.84 -11.65 -10.76
N GLU A 96 52.03 -11.05 -10.78
CA GLU A 96 53.01 -11.19 -11.87
C GLU A 96 53.96 -12.36 -11.53
N SER A 97 54.37 -13.10 -12.58
CA SER A 97 55.57 -13.96 -12.68
C SER A 97 55.49 -15.33 -11.98
N LEU A 98 55.73 -16.50 -12.62
CA LEU A 98 56.69 -16.89 -13.66
C LEU A 98 56.10 -17.95 -14.63
#